data_AF-Q6A7L1-F1
#
_entry.id   AF-Q6A7L1-F1
#
_cell.length_a   1.000
_cell.length_b   1.000
_cell.length_c   1.000
_cell.angle_alpha   90.00
_cell.angle_beta   90.00
_cell.angle_gamma   90.00
#
_symmetry.space_group_name_H-M   'P 1'
#
loop_
_entity.id
_entity.type
_entity.pdbx_description
1 polymer ?
#
loop_
_entity_poly.entity_id
_entity_poly.type
_entity_poly.pdbx_seq_one_letter_code
_entity_poly.pdbx_strand_id
1 'polypeptide(L)'
;MNAFTPSLPAPLTTAGIAVAPSGRVAALSAGRSEAWTAAINHRFVNELFSGELDDAQLSYYIIQDNQFFVPFLELLGEALVRADTVEAKLVFGRQLGMICSEESGWFEATFDELGVSQADRAHPHLSEPTRSFENLMHKAVNTHHYPTVLVLLVVAEGLYLDWASRTDAPEPGANLPNKFLGWVDLHRGDEFRTWVQFLVDELERASGQVDLEELTRFWNVAVDLELAFFNDVPFPLEG
;
A
#
# COMPACT_ATOMS: atom_id res chain seq x y z
N MET A 1 18.22 -36.24 -0.17
CA MET A 1 17.04 -35.65 -0.82
C MET A 1 17.10 -34.17 -0.52
N ASN A 2 17.49 -33.34 -1.49
CA ASN A 2 17.43 -31.90 -1.31
C ASN A 2 15.97 -31.52 -1.47
N ALA A 3 15.31 -31.16 -0.37
CA ALA A 3 14.02 -30.51 -0.42
C ALA A 3 14.24 -29.19 -1.17
N PHE A 4 13.69 -29.08 -2.38
CA PHE A 4 13.50 -27.78 -3.01
C PHE A 4 12.47 -27.05 -2.16
N THR A 5 12.93 -26.17 -1.27
CA THR A 5 12.08 -25.08 -0.79
C THR A 5 11.78 -24.23 -2.02
N PRO A 6 10.50 -24.11 -2.45
CA PRO A 6 10.17 -23.18 -3.51
C PRO A 6 10.63 -21.79 -3.07
N SER A 7 11.38 -21.10 -3.92
CA SER A 7 11.73 -19.70 -3.69
C SER A 7 10.44 -18.91 -3.55
N LEU A 8 10.31 -18.13 -2.48
CA LEU A 8 9.18 -17.22 -2.32
C LEU A 8 9.09 -16.31 -3.55
N PRO A 9 7.88 -16.01 -4.04
CA PRO A 9 7.70 -15.06 -5.11
C PRO A 9 8.29 -13.71 -4.70
N ALA A 10 8.91 -13.01 -5.65
CA ALA A 10 9.44 -11.68 -5.38
C ALA A 10 8.27 -10.69 -5.18
N PRO A 11 8.44 -9.63 -4.37
CA PRO A 11 7.47 -8.54 -4.26
C PRO A 11 7.04 -8.02 -5.64
N LEU A 12 5.75 -7.66 -5.78
CA LEU A 12 5.11 -7.11 -7.00
C LEU A 12 4.90 -8.12 -8.14
N THR A 13 5.22 -9.41 -7.94
CA THR A 13 5.09 -10.42 -8.99
C THR A 13 3.64 -10.83 -9.26
N THR A 14 2.79 -10.85 -8.23
CA THR A 14 1.36 -11.14 -8.38
C THR A 14 0.65 -10.02 -9.15
N ALA A 15 1.09 -8.79 -8.89
CA ALA A 15 0.68 -7.57 -9.59
C ALA A 15 1.19 -7.45 -11.03
N GLY A 16 1.91 -8.43 -11.58
CA GLY A 16 2.42 -8.37 -12.96
C GLY A 16 3.28 -7.14 -13.27
N ILE A 17 3.85 -6.51 -12.24
CA ILE A 17 4.70 -5.33 -12.38
C ILE A 17 6.07 -5.79 -12.87
N ALA A 18 6.57 -5.14 -13.91
CA ALA A 18 7.88 -5.40 -14.46
C ALA A 18 8.95 -4.80 -13.54
N VAL A 19 9.67 -5.67 -12.85
CA VAL A 19 10.85 -5.31 -12.04
C VAL A 19 12.10 -5.87 -12.72
N ALA A 20 13.11 -5.02 -12.95
CA ALA A 20 14.37 -5.47 -13.51
C ALA A 20 15.09 -6.42 -12.53
N PRO A 21 15.45 -7.66 -12.90
CA PRO A 21 16.00 -8.66 -11.96
C PRO A 21 17.32 -8.24 -11.28
N SER A 22 18.07 -7.32 -11.87
CA SER A 22 19.29 -6.74 -11.30
C SER A 22 19.15 -5.22 -11.08
N GLY A 23 17.91 -4.74 -11.04
CA GLY A 23 17.56 -3.35 -10.78
C GLY A 23 17.58 -3.00 -9.30
N ARG A 24 17.40 -1.71 -9.04
CA ARG A 24 17.34 -1.10 -7.72
C ARG A 24 16.19 -1.65 -6.89
N VAL A 25 15.00 -1.77 -7.47
CA VAL A 25 13.78 -2.25 -6.78
C VAL A 25 13.91 -3.71 -6.41
N ALA A 26 14.48 -4.55 -7.28
CA ALA A 26 14.79 -5.95 -6.94
C ALA A 26 15.78 -6.04 -5.77
N ALA A 27 16.80 -5.19 -5.73
CA ALA A 27 17.77 -5.16 -4.63
C ALA A 27 17.15 -4.69 -3.31
N LEU A 28 16.29 -3.66 -3.36
CA LEU A 28 15.56 -3.14 -2.19
C LEU A 28 14.58 -4.19 -1.63
N SER A 29 13.85 -4.87 -2.52
CA SER A 29 12.79 -5.79 -2.13
C SER A 29 13.29 -7.12 -1.56
N ALA A 30 14.50 -7.56 -1.94
CA ALA A 30 15.09 -8.83 -1.54
C ALA A 30 15.18 -9.03 -0.01
N GLY A 31 15.45 -7.96 0.76
CA GLY A 31 15.60 -8.04 2.22
C GLY A 31 14.30 -8.21 3.01
N ARG A 32 13.14 -8.10 2.34
CA ARG A 32 11.80 -8.14 2.94
C ARG A 32 10.77 -8.95 2.16
N SER A 33 11.21 -9.81 1.23
CA SER A 33 10.29 -10.68 0.47
C SER A 33 9.39 -11.54 1.36
N GLU A 34 9.89 -12.03 2.50
CA GLU A 34 9.09 -12.80 3.48
C GLU A 34 8.00 -11.95 4.12
N ALA A 35 8.33 -10.76 4.61
CA ALA A 35 7.37 -9.85 5.23
C ALA A 35 6.32 -9.36 4.22
N TRP A 36 6.75 -9.04 3.00
CA TRP A 36 5.85 -8.69 1.89
C TRP A 36 4.89 -9.84 1.57
N THR A 37 5.42 -11.06 1.43
CA THR A 37 4.58 -12.25 1.16
C THR A 37 3.59 -12.49 2.30
N ALA A 38 4.02 -12.31 3.55
CA ALA A 38 3.13 -12.44 4.71
C ALA A 38 2.02 -11.37 4.70
N ALA A 39 2.33 -10.13 4.33
CA ALA A 39 1.35 -9.06 4.26
C ALA A 39 0.30 -9.31 3.17
N ILE A 40 0.71 -9.65 1.94
CA ILE A 40 -0.25 -9.88 0.85
C ILE A 40 -1.10 -11.14 1.05
N ASN A 41 -0.63 -12.09 1.89
CA ASN A 41 -1.35 -13.31 2.27
C ASN A 41 -1.94 -13.24 3.68
N HIS A 42 -2.00 -12.05 4.28
CA HIS A 42 -2.43 -11.88 5.66
C HIS A 42 -3.88 -12.33 5.86
N ARG A 43 -4.20 -12.76 7.09
CA ARG A 43 -5.56 -13.19 7.48
C ARG A 43 -6.62 -12.14 7.11
N PHE A 44 -6.32 -10.87 7.35
CA PHE A 44 -7.17 -9.74 6.94
C PHE A 44 -7.53 -9.79 5.44
N VAL A 45 -6.54 -9.92 4.56
CA VAL A 45 -6.76 -10.00 3.10
C VAL A 45 -7.59 -11.22 2.73
N ASN A 46 -7.29 -12.38 3.34
CA ASN A 46 -8.00 -13.62 3.04
C ASN A 46 -9.49 -13.55 3.47
N GLU A 47 -9.76 -13.02 4.66
CA GLU A 47 -11.13 -12.85 5.17
C GLU A 47 -11.89 -11.73 4.43
N LEU A 48 -11.19 -10.70 3.95
CA LEU A 48 -11.75 -9.69 3.04
C LEU A 48 -12.22 -10.34 1.73
N PHE A 49 -11.40 -11.22 1.14
CA PHE A 49 -11.73 -11.92 -0.10
C PHE A 49 -12.87 -12.92 0.05
N SER A 50 -12.89 -13.69 1.15
CA SER A 50 -13.96 -14.66 1.40
C SER A 50 -15.25 -14.02 1.89
N GLY A 51 -15.21 -12.77 2.35
CA GLY A 51 -16.34 -12.08 2.97
C GLY A 51 -16.62 -12.54 4.40
N GLU A 52 -15.64 -13.18 5.04
CA GLU A 52 -15.73 -13.67 6.42
C GLU A 52 -15.21 -12.66 7.45
N LEU A 53 -14.61 -11.54 6.99
CA LEU A 53 -14.14 -10.46 7.85
C LEU A 53 -15.34 -9.81 8.57
N ASP A 54 -15.31 -9.79 9.90
CA ASP A 54 -16.37 -9.17 10.69
C ASP A 54 -16.28 -7.64 10.65
N ASP A 55 -17.45 -7.00 10.73
CA ASP A 55 -17.66 -5.56 10.62
C ASP A 55 -16.86 -4.79 11.66
N ALA A 56 -16.63 -5.37 12.84
CA ALA A 56 -15.78 -4.76 13.87
C ALA A 56 -14.31 -4.66 13.43
N GLN A 57 -13.78 -5.71 12.78
CA GLN A 57 -12.41 -5.74 12.25
C GLN A 57 -12.26 -4.79 11.07
N LEU A 58 -13.22 -4.80 10.12
CA LEU A 58 -13.19 -3.87 9.00
C LEU A 58 -13.28 -2.42 9.50
N SER A 59 -14.21 -2.12 10.42
CA SER A 59 -14.36 -0.78 11.01
C SER A 59 -13.06 -0.32 11.66
N TYR A 60 -12.43 -1.17 12.46
CA TYR A 60 -11.14 -0.86 13.08
C TYR A 60 -10.07 -0.51 12.03
N TYR A 61 -9.94 -1.33 10.99
CA TYR A 61 -8.99 -1.13 9.91
C TYR A 61 -9.23 0.20 9.16
N ILE A 62 -10.45 0.44 8.64
CA ILE A 62 -10.72 1.63 7.82
C ILE A 62 -10.67 2.93 8.61
N ILE A 63 -10.95 2.90 9.92
CA ILE A 63 -10.80 4.07 10.80
C ILE A 63 -9.34 4.51 10.84
N GLN A 64 -8.42 3.55 10.96
CA GLN A 64 -6.98 3.81 10.97
C GLN A 64 -6.48 4.19 9.57
N ASP A 65 -6.91 3.47 8.54
CA ASP A 65 -6.43 3.65 7.16
C ASP A 65 -6.80 5.02 6.59
N ASN A 66 -8.01 5.50 6.89
CA ASN A 66 -8.46 6.84 6.51
C ASN A 66 -7.56 7.97 7.05
N GLN A 67 -6.75 7.70 8.09
CA GLN A 67 -5.81 8.69 8.64
C GLN A 67 -4.53 8.83 7.80
N PHE A 68 -4.24 7.88 6.92
CA PHE A 68 -3.14 7.99 5.97
C PHE A 68 -3.44 8.92 4.81
N PHE A 69 -4.71 9.24 4.54
CA PHE A 69 -5.11 10.07 3.40
C PHE A 69 -4.33 11.39 3.32
N VAL A 70 -4.27 12.16 4.42
CA VAL A 70 -3.56 13.45 4.42
C VAL A 70 -2.04 13.28 4.29
N PRO A 71 -1.35 12.47 5.11
CA PRO A 71 0.08 12.19 4.92
C PRO A 71 0.43 11.66 3.52
N PHE A 72 -0.46 10.86 2.92
CA PHE A 72 -0.27 10.32 1.58
C PHE A 72 -0.36 11.41 0.49
N LEU A 73 -1.32 12.34 0.62
CA LEU A 73 -1.38 13.53 -0.24
C LEU A 73 -0.12 14.39 -0.12
N GLU A 74 0.43 14.55 1.09
CA GLU A 74 1.70 15.27 1.29
C GLU A 74 2.88 14.55 0.63
N LEU A 75 2.92 13.22 0.73
CA LEU A 75 3.95 12.39 0.09
C LEU A 75 3.92 12.51 -1.44
N LEU A 76 2.72 12.43 -2.04
CA LEU A 76 2.51 12.67 -3.48
C LEU A 76 2.85 14.11 -3.88
N GLY A 77 2.51 15.09 -3.04
CA GLY A 77 2.87 16.49 -3.22
C GLY A 77 4.39 16.69 -3.25
N GLU A 78 5.12 16.05 -2.34
CA GLU A 78 6.58 16.09 -2.33
C GLU A 78 7.17 15.40 -3.57
N ALA A 79 6.62 14.26 -3.98
CA ALA A 79 7.03 13.59 -5.23
C ALA A 79 6.86 14.51 -6.44
N LEU A 80 5.70 15.19 -6.55
CA LEU A 80 5.45 16.18 -7.58
C LEU A 80 6.48 17.31 -7.53
N VAL A 81 6.75 17.89 -6.36
CA VAL A 81 7.70 19.00 -6.22
C VAL A 81 9.12 18.56 -6.59
N ARG A 82 9.54 17.37 -6.17
CA ARG A 82 10.92 16.87 -6.35
C ARG A 82 11.20 16.22 -7.70
N ALA A 83 10.19 15.73 -8.40
CA ALA A 83 10.37 15.15 -9.74
C ALA A 83 11.16 16.11 -10.65
N ASP A 84 12.10 15.57 -11.42
CA ASP A 84 13.04 16.30 -12.27
C ASP A 84 12.56 16.42 -13.73
N THR A 85 11.52 15.69 -14.11
CA THR A 85 10.90 15.73 -15.45
C THR A 85 9.49 16.32 -15.40
N VAL A 86 9.08 17.00 -16.48
CA VAL A 86 7.73 17.55 -16.58
C VAL A 86 6.70 16.42 -16.67
N GLU A 87 7.06 15.35 -17.38
CA GLU A 87 6.25 14.16 -17.57
C GLU A 87 5.87 13.52 -16.23
N ALA A 88 6.85 13.29 -15.35
CA ALA A 88 6.60 12.74 -14.01
C ALA A 88 5.72 13.70 -13.18
N LYS A 89 5.99 15.01 -13.19
CA LYS A 89 5.15 16.01 -12.49
C LYS A 89 3.70 15.96 -12.93
N LEU A 90 3.43 15.79 -14.22
CA LEU A 90 2.08 15.68 -14.75
C LEU A 90 1.38 14.38 -14.32
N VAL A 91 2.12 13.27 -14.17
CA VAL A 91 1.55 12.02 -13.65
C VAL A 91 1.17 12.18 -12.18
N PHE A 92 2.08 12.66 -11.31
CA PHE A 92 1.75 12.92 -9.90
C PHE A 92 0.61 13.91 -9.73
N GLY A 93 0.57 14.98 -10.53
CA GLY A 93 -0.50 15.97 -10.49
C GLY A 93 -1.87 15.38 -10.85
N ARG A 94 -1.93 14.43 -11.80
CA ARG A 94 -3.16 13.68 -12.09
C ARG A 94 -3.54 12.73 -10.96
N GLN A 95 -2.58 11.99 -10.40
CA GLN A 95 -2.83 11.07 -9.30
C GLN A 95 -3.38 11.80 -8.06
N LEU A 96 -2.76 12.92 -7.68
CA LEU A 96 -3.27 13.81 -6.63
C LEU A 96 -4.70 14.27 -6.89
N GLY A 97 -5.01 14.64 -8.13
CA GLY A 97 -6.36 15.05 -8.53
C GLY A 97 -7.38 13.91 -8.39
N MET A 98 -7.00 12.70 -8.84
CA MET A 98 -7.84 11.51 -8.75
C MET A 98 -8.16 11.15 -7.30
N ILE A 99 -7.14 11.05 -6.44
CA ILE A 99 -7.28 10.72 -5.01
C ILE A 99 -8.14 11.74 -4.28
N CYS A 100 -7.94 13.04 -4.56
CA CYS A 100 -8.79 14.10 -4.02
C CYS A 100 -10.27 14.02 -4.45
N SER A 101 -10.60 13.20 -5.47
CA SER A 101 -11.94 13.13 -6.06
C SER A 101 -12.67 11.79 -5.89
N GLU A 102 -11.96 10.64 -5.86
CA GLU A 102 -12.57 9.31 -5.96
C GLU A 102 -12.54 8.52 -4.64
N GLU A 103 -11.45 8.59 -3.88
CA GLU A 103 -11.23 7.70 -2.72
C GLU A 103 -12.15 8.05 -1.53
N SER A 104 -12.42 9.34 -1.32
CA SER A 104 -13.31 9.80 -0.24
C SER A 104 -14.74 9.24 -0.32
N GLY A 105 -15.22 8.89 -1.51
CA GLY A 105 -16.60 8.41 -1.70
C GLY A 105 -16.82 7.00 -1.14
N TRP A 106 -15.84 6.11 -1.28
CA TRP A 106 -15.93 4.74 -0.76
C TRP A 106 -15.83 4.71 0.77
N PHE A 107 -14.89 5.48 1.36
CA PHE A 107 -14.75 5.57 2.81
C PHE A 107 -16.03 6.06 3.49
N GLU A 108 -16.62 7.17 3.02
CA GLU A 108 -17.85 7.71 3.62
C GLU A 108 -19.02 6.72 3.53
N ALA A 109 -19.22 6.09 2.36
CA ALA A 109 -20.26 5.10 2.19
C ALA A 109 -20.06 3.88 3.11
N THR A 110 -18.82 3.44 3.27
CA THR A 110 -18.47 2.27 4.10
C THR A 110 -18.60 2.59 5.60
N PHE A 111 -18.18 3.79 6.02
CA PHE A 111 -18.39 4.25 7.40
C PHE A 111 -19.88 4.36 7.74
N ASP A 112 -20.72 4.79 6.80
CA ASP A 112 -22.17 4.84 6.97
C ASP A 112 -22.79 3.44 7.06
N GLU A 113 -22.36 2.50 6.21
CA GLU A 113 -22.80 1.10 6.25
C GLU A 113 -22.46 0.43 7.60
N LEU A 114 -21.24 0.67 8.11
CA LEU A 114 -20.74 0.08 9.35
C LEU A 114 -21.15 0.84 10.62
N GLY A 115 -21.80 2.00 10.48
CA GLY A 115 -22.24 2.82 11.61
C GLY A 115 -21.09 3.47 12.40
N VAL A 116 -19.96 3.75 11.75
CA VAL A 116 -18.80 4.40 12.38
C VAL A 116 -19.15 5.85 12.74
N SER A 117 -18.90 6.24 13.99
CA SER A 117 -19.28 7.56 14.50
C SER A 117 -18.44 8.68 13.90
N GLN A 118 -18.99 9.89 13.79
CA GLN A 118 -18.23 11.06 13.32
C GLN A 118 -16.98 11.35 14.17
N ALA A 119 -17.04 11.04 15.47
CA ALA A 119 -15.91 11.22 16.37
C ALA A 119 -14.78 10.25 16.01
N ASP A 120 -15.10 8.99 15.71
CA ASP A 120 -14.12 7.98 15.30
C ASP A 120 -13.59 8.23 13.88
N ARG A 121 -14.38 8.86 12.99
CA ARG A 121 -13.88 9.28 11.66
C ARG A 121 -12.87 10.42 11.76
N ALA A 122 -13.20 11.46 12.54
CA ALA A 122 -12.45 12.72 12.56
C ALA A 122 -11.28 12.74 13.57
N HIS A 123 -11.44 12.08 14.72
CA HIS A 123 -10.49 12.10 15.82
C HIS A 123 -10.32 10.72 16.49
N PRO A 124 -9.98 9.66 15.71
CA PRO A 124 -9.79 8.35 16.29
C PRO A 124 -8.59 8.31 17.23
N HIS A 125 -8.61 7.35 18.16
CA HIS A 125 -7.37 6.94 18.81
C HIS A 125 -6.54 6.12 17.82
N LEU A 126 -5.41 6.69 17.39
CA LEU A 126 -4.49 6.00 16.48
C LEU A 126 -3.83 4.80 17.18
N SER A 127 -3.61 3.71 16.47
CA SER A 127 -2.77 2.61 16.96
C SER A 127 -1.29 2.93 16.80
N GLU A 128 -0.42 2.08 17.34
CA GLU A 128 1.04 2.26 17.20
C GLU A 128 1.52 2.10 15.75
N PRO A 129 1.09 1.09 14.98
CA PRO A 129 1.45 0.98 13.56
C PRO A 129 1.02 2.21 12.74
N THR A 130 -0.22 2.69 12.92
CA THR A 130 -0.73 3.88 12.21
C THR A 130 0.13 5.11 12.47
N ARG A 131 0.38 5.44 13.75
CA ARG A 131 1.26 6.57 14.10
C ARG A 131 2.67 6.39 13.55
N SER A 132 3.20 5.17 13.56
CA SER A 132 4.56 4.90 13.12
C SER A 132 4.70 5.08 11.61
N PHE A 133 3.69 4.67 10.85
CA PHE A 133 3.67 4.84 9.40
C PHE A 133 3.44 6.30 9.01
N GLU A 134 2.50 7.01 9.65
CA GLU A 134 2.33 8.46 9.47
C GLU A 134 3.66 9.21 9.69
N ASN A 135 4.36 8.91 10.80
CA ASN A 135 5.67 9.48 11.08
C ASN A 135 6.72 9.11 10.01
N LEU A 136 6.66 7.90 9.44
CA LEU A 136 7.55 7.48 8.37
C LEU A 136 7.28 8.28 7.07
N MET A 137 6.02 8.50 6.72
CA MET A 137 5.63 9.33 5.57
C MET A 137 6.12 10.78 5.76
N HIS A 138 5.85 11.40 6.91
CA HIS A 138 6.36 12.73 7.22
C HIS A 138 7.88 12.79 7.22
N LYS A 139 8.56 11.75 7.73
CA LYS A 139 10.02 11.67 7.66
C LYS A 139 10.52 11.61 6.23
N ALA A 140 9.86 10.83 5.36
CA ALA A 140 10.20 10.74 3.93
C ALA A 140 10.00 12.10 3.24
N VAL A 141 8.88 12.79 3.47
CA VAL A 141 8.62 14.15 2.96
C VAL A 141 9.72 15.12 3.38
N ASN A 142 10.09 15.12 4.66
CA ASN A 142 11.11 16.01 5.22
C ASN A 142 12.54 15.69 4.74
N THR A 143 12.77 14.57 4.05
CA THR A 143 14.08 14.33 3.41
C THR A 143 14.29 15.21 2.19
N HIS A 144 13.21 15.68 1.55
CA HIS A 144 13.24 16.32 0.23
C HIS A 144 14.03 15.53 -0.83
N HIS A 145 14.08 14.20 -0.66
CA HIS A 145 14.86 13.30 -1.49
C HIS A 145 13.93 12.41 -2.31
N TYR A 146 13.85 12.69 -3.60
CA TYR A 146 12.87 12.07 -4.51
C TYR A 146 12.88 10.53 -4.47
N PRO A 147 14.04 9.83 -4.51
CA PRO A 147 14.06 8.37 -4.42
C PRO A 147 13.55 7.84 -3.08
N THR A 148 13.78 8.54 -1.97
CA THR A 148 13.23 8.15 -0.66
C THR A 148 11.71 8.25 -0.63
N VAL A 149 11.16 9.32 -1.21
CA VAL A 149 9.71 9.50 -1.35
C VAL A 149 9.11 8.41 -2.24
N LEU A 150 9.75 8.11 -3.37
CA LEU A 150 9.33 7.04 -4.28
C LEU A 150 9.36 5.66 -3.62
N VAL A 151 10.34 5.38 -2.75
CA VAL A 151 10.37 4.11 -1.98
C VAL A 151 9.06 3.92 -1.21
N LEU A 152 8.58 4.96 -0.51
CA LEU A 152 7.35 4.87 0.26
C LEU A 152 6.12 4.68 -0.64
N LEU A 153 6.04 5.43 -1.73
CA LEU A 153 4.95 5.29 -2.71
C LEU A 153 4.92 3.89 -3.34
N VAL A 154 6.09 3.35 -3.72
CA VAL A 154 6.19 2.00 -4.29
C VAL A 154 5.77 0.93 -3.28
N VAL A 155 6.15 1.05 -2.01
CA VAL A 155 5.73 0.09 -0.99
C VAL A 155 4.21 0.17 -0.74
N ALA A 156 3.68 1.36 -0.46
CA ALA A 156 2.26 1.54 -0.12
C ALA A 156 1.35 1.10 -1.29
N GLU A 157 1.56 1.66 -2.48
CA GLU A 157 0.70 1.40 -3.64
C GLU A 157 0.94 0.00 -4.21
N GLY A 158 2.22 -0.42 -4.24
CA GLY A 158 2.62 -1.69 -4.82
C GLY A 158 2.18 -2.89 -4.00
N LEU A 159 2.26 -2.83 -2.66
CA LEU A 159 1.80 -3.91 -1.79
C LEU A 159 0.29 -4.09 -1.90
N TYR A 160 -0.45 -2.98 -2.01
CA TYR A 160 -1.89 -3.01 -2.18
C TYR A 160 -2.32 -3.61 -3.51
N LEU A 161 -1.67 -3.22 -4.61
CA LEU A 161 -1.89 -3.85 -5.91
C LEU A 161 -1.56 -5.34 -5.90
N ASP A 162 -0.50 -5.75 -5.20
CA ASP A 162 -0.01 -7.13 -5.20
C ASP A 162 -0.96 -8.08 -4.46
N TRP A 163 -1.57 -7.65 -3.34
CA TRP A 163 -2.63 -8.45 -2.72
C TRP A 163 -3.91 -8.42 -3.56
N ALA A 164 -4.33 -7.28 -4.09
CA ALA A 164 -5.57 -7.14 -4.86
C ALA A 164 -5.53 -7.86 -6.23
N SER A 165 -4.33 -8.19 -6.71
CA SER A 165 -4.09 -8.94 -7.95
C SER A 165 -3.93 -10.45 -7.76
N ARG A 166 -4.04 -10.97 -6.53
CA ARG A 166 -3.94 -12.41 -6.27
C ARG A 166 -4.96 -13.20 -7.07
N THR A 167 -4.59 -14.42 -7.48
CA THR A 167 -5.44 -15.29 -8.30
C THR A 167 -6.73 -15.72 -7.62
N ASP A 168 -6.79 -15.62 -6.29
CA ASP A 168 -7.96 -15.89 -5.47
C ASP A 168 -8.69 -14.62 -5.01
N ALA A 169 -8.28 -13.44 -5.50
CA ALA A 169 -9.04 -12.21 -5.31
C ALA A 169 -10.43 -12.33 -5.97
N PRO A 170 -11.49 -11.78 -5.35
CA PRO A 170 -12.84 -11.86 -5.90
C PRO A 170 -12.94 -11.10 -7.23
N GLU A 171 -13.47 -11.73 -8.28
CA GLU A 171 -13.61 -11.10 -9.61
C GLU A 171 -14.44 -9.79 -9.58
N PRO A 172 -14.25 -8.86 -10.53
CA PRO A 172 -15.15 -7.72 -10.71
C PRO A 172 -16.61 -8.16 -10.82
N GLY A 173 -17.47 -7.57 -9.99
CA GLY A 173 -18.89 -7.94 -9.92
C GLY A 173 -19.19 -9.26 -9.19
N ALA A 174 -18.22 -9.81 -8.44
CA ALA A 174 -18.48 -10.90 -7.51
C ALA A 174 -19.63 -10.58 -6.56
N ASN A 175 -20.38 -11.59 -6.13
CA ASN A 175 -21.47 -11.44 -5.16
C ASN A 175 -20.91 -11.28 -3.74
N LEU A 176 -20.28 -10.14 -3.48
CA LEU A 176 -19.64 -9.76 -2.22
C LEU A 176 -20.08 -8.34 -1.85
N PRO A 177 -20.31 -8.02 -0.55
CA PRO A 177 -20.65 -6.66 -0.13
C PRO A 177 -19.65 -5.61 -0.63
N ASN A 178 -20.14 -4.41 -0.96
CA ASN A 178 -19.31 -3.32 -1.50
C ASN A 178 -18.21 -2.85 -0.53
N LYS A 179 -18.45 -2.95 0.78
CA LYS A 179 -17.44 -2.71 1.83
C LYS A 179 -16.21 -3.64 1.73
N PHE A 180 -16.31 -4.76 1.02
CA PHE A 180 -15.18 -5.64 0.75
C PHE A 180 -14.73 -5.51 -0.70
N LEU A 181 -15.64 -5.74 -1.66
CA LEU A 181 -15.32 -5.75 -3.08
C LEU A 181 -14.80 -4.38 -3.57
N GLY A 182 -15.40 -3.29 -3.08
CA GLY A 182 -14.99 -1.92 -3.41
C GLY A 182 -13.55 -1.62 -2.96
N TRP A 183 -13.12 -2.16 -1.82
CA TRP A 183 -11.73 -2.00 -1.37
C TRP A 183 -10.74 -2.73 -2.27
N VAL A 184 -11.10 -3.94 -2.73
CA VAL A 184 -10.32 -4.68 -3.71
C VAL A 184 -10.30 -3.92 -5.06
N ASP A 185 -11.44 -3.37 -5.47
CA ASP A 185 -11.60 -2.63 -6.73
C ASP A 185 -10.72 -1.37 -6.80
N LEU A 186 -10.60 -0.62 -5.69
CA LEU A 186 -9.75 0.57 -5.62
C LEU A 186 -8.26 0.27 -5.87
N HIS A 187 -7.81 -0.92 -5.52
CA HIS A 187 -6.41 -1.31 -5.57
C HIS A 187 -6.08 -2.28 -6.72
N ARG A 188 -6.93 -2.36 -7.75
CA ARG A 188 -6.70 -3.25 -8.89
C ARG A 188 -7.02 -2.58 -10.23
N GLY A 189 -6.86 -3.37 -11.28
CA GLY A 189 -7.16 -2.95 -12.64
C GLY A 189 -5.98 -2.26 -13.34
N ASP A 190 -6.16 -1.98 -14.62
CA ASP A 190 -5.07 -1.53 -15.49
C ASP A 190 -4.59 -0.12 -15.15
N GLU A 191 -5.47 0.75 -14.66
CA GLU A 191 -5.11 2.11 -14.26
C GLU A 191 -4.20 2.11 -13.03
N PHE A 192 -4.58 1.38 -11.97
CA PHE A 192 -3.77 1.25 -10.77
C PHE A 192 -2.44 0.52 -11.04
N ARG A 193 -2.47 -0.54 -11.87
CA ARG A 193 -1.25 -1.23 -12.32
C ARG A 193 -0.31 -0.31 -13.09
N THR A 194 -0.85 0.52 -13.99
CA THR A 194 -0.04 1.49 -14.76
C THR A 194 0.59 2.53 -13.84
N TRP A 195 -0.15 2.98 -12.83
CA TRP A 195 0.35 3.89 -11.81
C TRP A 195 1.50 3.28 -10.98
N VAL A 196 1.33 2.06 -10.46
CA VAL A 196 2.39 1.37 -9.72
C VAL A 196 3.60 1.09 -10.61
N GLN A 197 3.41 0.70 -11.87
CA GLN A 197 4.51 0.51 -12.80
C GLN A 197 5.29 1.81 -13.02
N PHE A 198 4.60 2.94 -13.17
CA PHE A 198 5.24 4.25 -13.26
C PHE A 198 6.09 4.56 -12.02
N LEU A 199 5.59 4.28 -10.80
CA LEU A 199 6.36 4.49 -9.57
C LEU A 199 7.64 3.64 -9.52
N VAL A 200 7.54 2.37 -9.94
CA VAL A 200 8.68 1.45 -10.01
C VAL A 200 9.71 1.92 -11.04
N ASP A 201 9.26 2.30 -12.23
CA ASP A 201 10.14 2.80 -13.30
C ASP A 201 10.83 4.10 -12.89
N GLU A 202 10.11 5.01 -12.23
CA GLU A 202 10.68 6.26 -11.71
C GLU A 202 11.67 6.00 -10.58
N LEU A 203 11.40 5.05 -9.68
CA LEU A 203 12.35 4.68 -8.61
C LEU A 203 13.63 4.09 -9.20
N GLU A 204 13.53 3.18 -10.18
CA GLU A 204 14.68 2.65 -10.91
C GLU A 204 15.51 3.78 -11.56
N ARG A 205 14.85 4.70 -12.27
CA ARG A 205 15.50 5.81 -12.96
C ARG A 205 16.17 6.78 -11.99
N ALA A 206 15.42 7.28 -11.01
CA ALA A 206 15.85 8.34 -10.11
C ALA A 206 16.87 7.86 -9.08
N SER A 207 16.84 6.58 -8.71
CA SER A 207 17.79 6.04 -7.74
C SER A 207 19.13 5.66 -8.38
N GLY A 208 19.29 5.56 -9.71
CA GLY A 208 20.46 4.97 -10.39
C GLY A 208 21.88 5.27 -9.85
N GLN A 209 22.14 6.45 -9.28
CA GLN A 209 23.43 6.84 -8.68
C GLN A 209 23.42 7.01 -7.15
N VAL A 210 22.28 6.78 -6.51
CA VAL A 210 22.07 6.99 -5.08
C VAL A 210 22.63 5.82 -4.27
N ASP A 211 23.04 6.07 -3.03
CA ASP A 211 23.38 4.98 -2.11
C ASP A 211 22.12 4.20 -1.70
N LEU A 212 22.17 2.88 -1.81
CA LEU A 212 21.04 2.02 -1.47
C LEU A 212 20.82 1.88 0.04
N GLU A 213 21.78 2.21 0.89
CA GLU A 213 21.65 1.97 2.34
C GLU A 213 20.43 2.68 2.93
N GLU A 214 20.27 3.98 2.66
CA GLU A 214 19.15 4.75 3.18
C GLU A 214 17.81 4.31 2.56
N LEU A 215 17.79 4.07 1.24
CA LEU A 215 16.60 3.58 0.54
C LEU A 215 16.16 2.22 1.08
N THR A 216 17.12 1.32 1.36
CA THR A 216 16.87 0.01 1.97
C THR A 216 16.29 0.16 3.37
N ARG A 217 16.78 1.13 4.16
CA ARG A 217 16.21 1.39 5.49
C ARG A 217 14.76 1.84 5.40
N PHE A 218 14.43 2.77 4.51
CA PHE A 218 13.05 3.22 4.33
C PHE A 218 12.15 2.11 3.79
N TRP A 219 12.62 1.36 2.79
CA TRP A 219 11.91 0.20 2.24
C TRP A 219 11.57 -0.80 3.33
N ASN A 220 12.58 -1.22 4.11
CA ASN A 220 12.39 -2.24 5.13
C ASN A 220 11.39 -1.82 6.21
N VAL A 221 11.50 -0.58 6.70
CA VAL A 221 10.58 -0.07 7.72
C VAL A 221 9.16 0.06 7.15
N ALA A 222 9.01 0.50 5.90
CA ALA A 222 7.69 0.59 5.27
C ALA A 222 7.01 -0.78 5.15
N VAL A 223 7.71 -1.81 4.64
CA VAL A 223 7.14 -3.16 4.52
C VAL A 223 6.83 -3.77 5.89
N ASP A 224 7.71 -3.58 6.87
CA ASP A 224 7.48 -4.06 8.24
C ASP A 224 6.24 -3.39 8.86
N LEU A 225 6.01 -2.11 8.56
CA LEU A 225 4.84 -1.36 9.03
C LEU A 225 3.55 -1.73 8.30
N GLU A 226 3.59 -2.03 6.99
CA GLU A 226 2.42 -2.58 6.26
C GLU A 226 1.96 -3.89 6.90
N LEU A 227 2.90 -4.80 7.17
CA LEU A 227 2.59 -6.05 7.86
C LEU A 227 2.09 -5.79 9.29
N ALA A 228 2.71 -4.87 10.03
CA ALA A 228 2.26 -4.50 11.36
C ALA A 228 0.85 -3.88 11.36
N PHE A 229 0.50 -3.12 10.32
CA PHE A 229 -0.82 -2.52 10.15
C PHE A 229 -1.91 -3.59 10.00
N PHE A 230 -1.66 -4.62 9.19
CA PHE A 230 -2.57 -5.76 9.09
C PHE A 230 -2.64 -6.60 10.37
N ASN A 231 -1.52 -6.77 11.08
CA ASN A 231 -1.47 -7.46 12.39
C ASN A 231 -2.23 -6.70 13.49
N ASP A 232 -2.40 -5.39 13.35
CA ASP A 232 -3.10 -4.53 14.32
C ASP A 232 -4.62 -4.76 14.31
N VAL A 233 -5.15 -5.37 13.24
CA VAL A 233 -6.57 -5.72 13.16
C VAL A 233 -6.91 -6.76 14.26
N PRO A 234 -7.87 -6.47 15.15
CA PRO A 234 -8.12 -7.31 16.32
C PRO A 234 -8.91 -8.58 15.94
N PHE A 235 -8.19 -9.64 15.59
CA PHE A 235 -8.79 -10.96 15.44
C PHE A 235 -9.00 -11.64 16.80
N PRO A 236 -10.08 -12.42 16.98
CA PRO A 236 -10.23 -13.26 18.16
C PRO A 236 -9.03 -14.21 18.27
N LEU A 237 -8.51 -14.41 19.50
CA LEU A 237 -7.49 -15.42 19.75
C LEU A 237 -8.03 -16.77 19.30
N GLU A 238 -7.32 -17.43 18.38
CA GLU A 238 -7.60 -18.83 18.04
C GLU A 238 -7.38 -19.67 19.30
N GLY A 239 -8.44 -20.36 19.73
CA GLY A 239 -8.47 -21.16 20.96
C GLY A 239 -7.70 -22.47 20.88
#